data_AF-V4Y7T1-F1
#
_entry.id   AF-V4Y7T1-F1
#
_cell.length_a   1.000
_cell.length_b   1.000
_cell.length_c   1.000
_cell.angle_alpha   90.00
_cell.angle_beta   90.00
_cell.angle_gamma   90.00
#
_symmetry.space_group_name_H-M   'P 1'
#
loop_
_entity.id
_entity.type
_entity.pdbx_description
1 polymer ?
#
loop_
_entity_poly.entity_id
_entity_poly.type
_entity_poly.pdbx_seq_one_letter_code
_entity_poly.pdbx_strand_id
1 'polypeptide(L)'
;MLNSYWVGEDGSQKWHEVILVDPEHPAIENDDDLNWICEDQHKGRAFRGLTNAGDEGRGIQDRGKGTEHARPSVNSDRNRSK
;
A
#
# COMPACT_ATOMS: atom_id res chain seq x y z
N MET A 1 -1.71 7.02 -4.58
CA MET A 1 -0.36 6.40 -4.59
C MET A 1 -0.49 4.96 -5.05
N LEU A 2 0.19 4.63 -6.15
CA LEU A 2 0.17 3.30 -6.74
C LEU A 2 1.16 2.39 -6.02
N ASN A 3 2.46 2.74 -6.07
CA ASN A 3 3.53 2.01 -5.42
C ASN A 3 4.79 2.88 -5.27
N SER A 4 5.88 2.30 -4.76
CA SER A 4 7.18 2.95 -4.62
C SER A 4 8.32 1.93 -4.70
N TYR A 5 9.52 2.35 -5.11
CA TYR A 5 10.72 1.50 -5.12
C TYR A 5 11.95 2.23 -4.60
N TRP A 6 12.93 1.45 -4.13
CA TRP A 6 14.21 1.94 -3.65
C TRP A 6 15.12 2.32 -4.82
N VAL A 7 15.83 3.43 -4.69
CA VAL A 7 16.72 3.97 -5.74
C VAL A 7 18.17 4.08 -5.26
N GLY A 8 18.37 4.24 -3.96
CA GLY A 8 19.69 4.39 -3.39
C GLY A 8 19.64 4.70 -1.90
N GLU A 9 20.78 4.58 -1.24
CA GLU A 9 20.97 5.05 0.13
C GLU A 9 22.39 5.57 0.32
N ASP A 10 22.52 6.58 1.19
CA ASP A 10 23.80 7.01 1.74
C ASP A 10 23.84 6.68 3.25
N GLY A 11 24.88 7.09 3.96
CA GLY A 11 25.01 6.81 5.40
C GLY A 11 23.94 7.46 6.29
N SER A 12 23.14 8.38 5.76
CA SER A 12 22.19 9.22 6.50
C SER A 12 20.77 9.24 5.93
N GLN A 13 20.59 8.89 4.66
CA GLN A 13 19.37 9.05 3.90
C GLN A 13 19.11 7.84 3.00
N LYS A 14 17.83 7.54 2.78
CA LYS A 14 17.38 6.56 1.80
C LYS A 14 16.47 7.27 0.80
N TRP A 15 16.65 6.99 -0.47
CA TRP A 15 15.84 7.56 -1.54
C TRP A 15 14.95 6.50 -2.16
N HIS A 16 13.71 6.92 -2.38
CA HIS A 16 12.68 6.12 -3.01
C HIS A 16 11.99 6.95 -4.07
N GLU A 17 11.67 6.32 -5.20
CA GLU A 17 10.78 6.88 -6.20
C GLU A 17 9.36 6.40 -5.93
N VAL A 18 8.42 7.35 -5.94
CA VAL A 18 7.00 7.12 -5.64
C VAL A 18 6.19 7.32 -6.90
N ILE A 19 5.37 6.32 -7.24
CA ILE A 19 4.47 6.36 -8.39
C ILE A 19 3.12 6.89 -7.93
N LEU A 20 2.79 8.09 -8.38
CA LEU A 20 1.51 8.75 -8.16
C LEU A 20 0.71 8.75 -9.46
N VAL A 21 -0.61 8.68 -9.31
CA VAL A 21 -1.57 8.71 -10.41
C VAL A 21 -2.62 9.74 -10.02
N ASP A 22 -3.04 10.55 -10.99
CA ASP A 22 -4.13 11.52 -10.86
C ASP A 22 -5.47 10.84 -11.21
N PRO A 23 -6.36 10.61 -10.23
CA PRO A 23 -7.63 9.95 -10.48
C PRO A 23 -8.65 10.83 -11.22
N GLU A 24 -8.49 12.15 -11.23
CA GLU A 24 -9.43 13.08 -11.89
C GLU A 24 -9.09 13.27 -13.38
N HIS A 25 -8.00 12.65 -13.85
CA HIS A 25 -7.54 12.77 -15.23
C HIS A 25 -8.30 11.77 -16.14
N PRO A 26 -8.96 12.20 -17.23
CA PRO A 26 -9.76 11.31 -18.07
C PRO A 26 -8.98 10.13 -18.68
N ALA A 27 -7.68 10.30 -18.92
CA ALA A 27 -6.85 9.19 -19.42
C ALA A 27 -6.70 8.04 -18.40
N ILE A 28 -6.84 8.31 -17.10
CA ILE A 28 -6.81 7.27 -16.05
C ILE A 28 -8.20 6.69 -15.84
N GLU A 29 -9.24 7.52 -15.85
CA GLU A 29 -10.63 7.06 -15.69
C GLU A 29 -11.07 6.12 -16.81
N ASN A 30 -10.59 6.34 -18.04
CA ASN A 30 -10.92 5.52 -19.21
C ASN A 30 -9.96 4.33 -19.42
N ASP A 31 -8.94 4.16 -18.57
CA ASP A 31 -7.97 3.07 -18.69
C ASP A 31 -8.46 1.84 -17.90
N ASP A 32 -8.67 0.72 -18.58
CA ASP A 32 -9.21 -0.51 -17.98
C ASP A 32 -8.30 -1.13 -16.89
N ASP A 33 -7.00 -0.85 -16.92
CA ASP A 33 -6.02 -1.39 -15.96
C ASP A 33 -5.85 -0.50 -14.72
N LEU A 34 -6.09 0.80 -14.87
CA LEU A 34 -5.83 1.80 -13.81
C LEU A 34 -7.09 2.42 -13.20
N ASN A 35 -8.25 2.36 -13.87
CA ASN A 35 -9.48 3.03 -13.43
C ASN A 35 -9.94 2.69 -12.01
N TRP A 36 -9.60 1.49 -11.50
CA TRP A 36 -9.94 1.07 -10.14
C TRP A 36 -9.42 2.05 -9.10
N ILE A 37 -8.30 2.75 -9.35
CA ILE A 37 -7.74 3.71 -8.40
C ILE A 37 -8.58 4.99 -8.27
N CYS A 38 -9.47 5.27 -9.23
CA CYS A 38 -10.34 6.44 -9.25
C CYS A 38 -11.54 6.30 -8.31
N GLU A 39 -11.90 5.10 -7.88
CA GLU A 39 -13.06 4.91 -6.99
C GLU A 39 -12.80 5.43 -5.56
N ASP A 40 -13.85 5.94 -4.90
CA ASP A 40 -13.75 6.62 -3.60
C ASP A 40 -13.08 5.76 -2.50
N GLN A 41 -13.27 4.43 -2.50
CA GLN A 41 -12.65 3.57 -1.50
C GLN A 41 -11.13 3.48 -1.61
N HIS A 42 -10.51 3.94 -2.70
CA HIS A 42 -9.05 3.97 -2.88
C HIS A 42 -8.43 5.30 -2.45
N LYS A 43 -9.24 6.27 -2.01
CA LYS A 43 -8.75 7.50 -1.37
C LYS A 43 -7.97 7.18 -0.09
N GLY A 44 -6.85 7.89 0.11
CA GLY A 44 -6.00 7.73 1.29
C GLY A 44 -5.38 6.33 1.45
N ARG A 45 -5.28 5.52 0.39
CA ARG A 45 -4.73 4.15 0.41
C ARG A 45 -3.35 4.04 1.08
N ALA A 46 -2.47 5.01 0.82
CA ALA A 46 -1.12 5.05 1.40
C ALA A 46 -1.16 5.18 2.94
N PHE A 47 -2.01 6.04 3.48
CA PHE A 47 -2.14 6.27 4.93
C PHE A 47 -2.79 5.09 5.66
N ARG A 48 -3.59 4.30 4.95
CA ARG A 48 -4.22 3.08 5.49
C ARG A 48 -3.33 1.83 5.39
N GLY A 49 -2.12 1.96 4.84
CA GLY A 49 -1.20 0.83 4.69
C GLY A 49 -1.73 -0.25 3.74
N LEU A 50 -2.35 0.18 2.63
CA LEU A 50 -2.88 -0.71 1.59
C LEU A 50 -1.96 -0.77 0.36
N THR A 51 -0.81 -0.10 0.40
CA THR A 51 0.28 -0.21 -0.59
C THR A 51 1.10 -1.47 -0.33
N ASN A 52 1.91 -1.93 -1.29
CA ASN A 52 2.74 -3.13 -1.10
C ASN A 52 3.66 -3.01 0.13
N ALA A 53 4.34 -1.86 0.28
CA ALA A 53 5.14 -1.56 1.47
C ALA A 53 4.30 -1.50 2.76
N GLY A 54 3.03 -1.06 2.68
CA GLY A 54 2.10 -1.06 3.80
C GLY A 54 1.67 -2.46 4.23
N ASP A 55 1.38 -3.34 3.27
CA ASP A 55 1.02 -4.74 3.52
C ASP A 55 2.20 -5.52 4.10
N GLU A 56 3.42 -5.24 3.64
CA GLU A 56 4.68 -5.75 4.22
C GLU A 56 4.85 -5.30 5.68
N GLY A 57 4.71 -4.00 5.93
CA GLY A 57 4.82 -3.44 7.29
C GLY A 57 3.78 -4.00 8.26
N ARG A 58 2.59 -4.35 7.76
CA ARG A 58 1.51 -4.99 8.53
C ARG A 58 1.68 -6.51 8.69
N GLY A 59 2.65 -7.12 8.02
CA GLY A 59 2.91 -8.55 8.08
C GLY A 59 1.80 -9.42 7.45
N ILE A 60 1.16 -8.93 6.39
CA ILE A 60 0.04 -9.63 5.72
C ILE A 60 0.32 -10.04 4.27
N GLN A 61 1.59 -10.05 3.85
CA GLN A 61 1.97 -10.57 2.52
C GLN A 61 1.66 -12.07 2.40
N ASP A 62 2.05 -12.86 3.40
CA ASP A 62 1.87 -14.32 3.37
C ASP A 62 0.56 -14.79 4.04
N ARG A 63 0.16 -16.03 3.75
CA ARG A 63 -0.99 -16.68 4.40
C ARG A 63 -0.52 -17.95 5.12
N GLY A 64 -1.08 -18.19 6.30
CA GLY A 64 -0.82 -19.39 7.09
C GLY A 64 -0.13 -19.08 8.41
N LYS A 65 0.77 -19.97 8.83
CA LYS A 65 1.43 -19.89 10.13
C LYS A 65 2.23 -18.59 10.28
N GLY A 66 2.03 -17.87 11.37
CA GLY A 66 2.64 -16.56 11.65
C GLY A 66 1.79 -15.35 11.26
N THR A 67 0.64 -15.55 10.60
CA THR A 67 -0.28 -14.47 10.20
C THR A 67 -1.65 -14.54 10.90
N GLU A 68 -1.79 -15.42 11.89
CA GLU A 68 -3.03 -15.68 12.62
C GLU A 68 -3.55 -14.45 13.37
N HIS A 69 -2.63 -13.56 13.76
CA HIS A 69 -2.93 -12.33 14.50
C HIS A 69 -2.89 -11.07 13.61
N ALA A 70 -2.40 -11.20 12.38
CA ALA A 70 -2.25 -10.06 11.45
C ALA A 70 -3.49 -9.87 10.55
N ARG A 71 -4.22 -10.96 10.26
CA ARG A 71 -5.39 -10.98 9.37
C ARG A 71 -6.71 -11.04 10.16
N PRO A 72 -7.81 -10.42 9.68
CA PRO A 72 -7.90 -9.57 8.49
C PRO A 72 -7.27 -8.18 8.69
N SER A 73 -7.17 -7.74 9.95
CA SER A 73 -6.47 -6.51 10.33
C SER A 73 -5.84 -6.65 11.72
N VAL A 74 -4.78 -5.89 11.98
CA VAL A 74 -4.09 -5.90 13.30
C VAL A 74 -5.02 -5.39 14.41
N ASN A 75 -5.82 -4.36 14.11
CA ASN A 75 -6.76 -3.78 15.08
C ASN A 75 -7.89 -4.75 15.46
N SER A 76 -8.40 -5.54 14.51
CA SER A 76 -9.41 -6.56 14.83
C SER A 76 -8.89 -7.61 15.81
N ASP A 77 -7.57 -7.82 15.87
CA ASP A 77 -6.94 -8.79 16.76
C ASP A 77 -6.29 -8.15 18.00
N ARG A 78 -6.90 -7.11 18.56
CA ARG A 78 -6.44 -6.43 19.79
C ARG A 78 -4.99 -5.90 19.67
N ASN A 79 -4.53 -5.60 18.46
CA ASN A 79 -3.16 -5.16 18.17
C ASN A 79 -2.09 -6.13 18.70
N ARG A 80 -2.35 -7.44 18.59
CA ARG A 80 -1.40 -8.50 18.99
C ARG A 80 -0.31 -8.77 17.95
N SER A 81 -0.58 -8.46 16.68
CA SER A 81 0.44 -8.44 15.63
C SER A 81 1.28 -7.15 15.70
N LYS A 82 2.35 -7.10 14.89
CA LYS A 82 3.13 -5.88 14.65
C LYS A 82 2.27 -4.71 14.19
#